data_AF-A0A7V5Q0N8-F1
#
_entry.id   AF-A0A7V5Q0N8-F1
#
_cell.length_a   1.000
_cell.length_b   1.000
_cell.length_c   1.000
_cell.angle_alpha   90.00
_cell.angle_beta   90.00
_cell.angle_gamma   90.00
#
_symmetry.space_group_name_H-M   'P 1'
#
loop_
_entity.id
_entity.type
_entity.pdbx_description
1 polymer ?
#
loop_
_entity_poly.entity_id
_entity_poly.type
_entity_poly.pdbx_seq_one_letter_code
_entity_poly.pdbx_strand_id
1 'polypeptide(L)'
;DQLDVPLDVAPLVDNVLGHRTSAVVLRPGASLEAWCRIRNALPGRVELLPLDRIETTPVSLPSSFADRSSEIVCLADLVDVAPELESLKQALLGTVFVVNDLTTALQWQAEGFPYPLITRSGEQVREDGSVSLGPGSTSANLVSRRSELRVLQRGIRTLENQIRMADEEIARMRDRLQERDGEIERIEREQARIQEALADERVSLLTIDDRLQRLQREEVELQQECEAETRALKRWSNEAQAARQFAWNSHRQWTWSSRAAKEARAAQAQAERELEQVQEELRQAEIALARREEFVAALRQQRDRFESDRREREEAVNETRQQLHEVKGRLDETELQWLQRLSDAARLYWQVQKLELTSGELARERRELEEQRRRLAKEMEKTRRALRKLEQRLQQQEMEAERWEREREQLEQRYLDDFQIDLPKLVGEGMEQEESEREEVEREIAELRHKIATMGAVNMEALEELEGLEERFALLSGQYNDMVQAKTTLERIIHKINADSRRLFSETLETIRSNFQALYRKSFGGGHADLVLEEGVDILE
;
A
#
# COMPACT_ATOMS: atom_id res chain seq x y z
N ASP A 1 12.39 -18.11 4.92
CA ASP A 1 13.80 -17.71 4.63
C ASP A 1 14.29 -18.02 3.24
N GLN A 2 13.78 -19.07 2.61
CA GLN A 2 14.41 -19.66 1.45
C GLN A 2 13.81 -19.24 0.09
N LEU A 3 12.77 -18.38 0.11
CA LEU A 3 12.11 -17.85 -1.08
C LEU A 3 12.51 -16.39 -1.29
N ASP A 4 12.96 -16.05 -2.50
CA ASP A 4 13.10 -14.68 -2.97
C ASP A 4 11.87 -14.29 -3.78
N VAL A 5 11.08 -13.38 -3.20
CA VAL A 5 9.76 -13.03 -3.74
C VAL A 5 9.75 -11.53 -4.01
N PRO A 6 9.37 -11.11 -5.23
CA PRO A 6 9.12 -9.70 -5.54
C PRO A 6 8.06 -9.10 -4.61
N LEU A 7 8.19 -7.80 -4.31
CA LEU A 7 7.34 -7.11 -3.33
C LEU A 7 5.85 -7.13 -3.69
N ASP A 8 5.57 -7.04 -4.99
CA ASP A 8 4.24 -7.07 -5.61
C ASP A 8 3.60 -8.46 -5.58
N VAL A 9 4.40 -9.53 -5.53
CA VAL A 9 3.93 -10.92 -5.51
C VAL A 9 3.89 -11.51 -4.09
N ALA A 10 4.64 -10.92 -3.15
CA ALA A 10 4.75 -11.41 -1.77
C ALA A 10 3.42 -11.60 -1.03
N PRO A 11 2.40 -10.71 -1.17
CA PRO A 11 1.08 -10.93 -0.56
C PRO A 11 0.34 -12.16 -1.09
N LEU A 12 0.55 -12.50 -2.37
CA LEU A 12 -0.07 -13.67 -3.01
C LEU A 12 0.54 -14.96 -2.46
N VAL A 13 1.86 -14.98 -2.31
CA VAL A 13 2.60 -16.11 -1.74
C VAL A 13 2.24 -16.30 -0.26
N ASP A 14 2.08 -15.22 0.50
CA ASP A 14 1.64 -15.27 1.90
C ASP A 14 0.23 -15.88 2.03
N ASN A 15 -0.71 -15.53 1.14
CA ASN A 15 -2.06 -16.08 1.13
C ASN A 15 -2.08 -17.58 0.77
N VAL A 16 -1.26 -18.00 -0.19
CA VAL A 16 -1.19 -19.40 -0.63
C VAL A 16 -0.51 -20.30 0.39
N LEU A 17 0.60 -19.83 0.98
CA LEU A 17 1.35 -20.63 1.96
C LEU A 17 0.70 -20.60 3.35
N GLY A 18 0.07 -19.50 3.74
CA GLY A 18 -0.62 -19.37 5.03
C GLY A 18 0.30 -19.73 6.21
N HIS A 19 -0.04 -20.79 6.95
CA HIS A 19 0.76 -21.28 8.09
C HIS A 19 2.11 -21.90 7.67
N ARG A 20 2.22 -22.38 6.42
CA ARG A 20 3.44 -22.96 5.86
C ARG A 20 4.55 -21.94 5.61
N THR A 21 4.25 -20.65 5.67
CA THR A 21 5.27 -19.57 5.64
C THR A 21 6.26 -19.69 6.81
N SER A 22 5.85 -20.33 7.91
CA SER A 22 6.66 -20.59 9.11
C SER A 22 7.23 -22.02 9.17
N ALA A 23 7.00 -22.85 8.14
CA ALA A 23 7.48 -24.22 8.12
C ALA A 23 9.01 -24.30 8.02
N VAL A 24 9.60 -25.30 8.68
CA VAL A 24 11.05 -25.51 8.71
C VAL A 24 11.41 -26.57 7.68
N VAL A 25 12.24 -26.18 6.72
CA VAL A 25 12.75 -27.08 5.67
C VAL A 25 13.89 -27.92 6.23
N LEU A 26 13.78 -29.25 6.10
CA LEU A 26 14.81 -30.19 6.53
C LEU A 26 15.66 -30.62 5.33
N ARG A 27 16.98 -30.51 5.48
CA ARG A 27 17.95 -30.94 4.47
C ARG A 27 17.95 -32.47 4.29
N PRO A 28 18.43 -32.95 3.13
CA PRO A 28 18.60 -34.36 2.88
C PRO A 28 19.34 -35.10 4.00
N GLY A 29 18.78 -36.21 4.49
CA GLY A 29 19.36 -37.03 5.57
C GLY A 29 19.16 -36.50 7.00
N ALA A 30 18.43 -35.39 7.22
CA ALA A 30 18.09 -34.93 8.56
C ALA A 30 17.10 -35.89 9.25
N SER A 31 17.39 -36.30 10.49
CA SER A 31 16.55 -37.24 11.23
C SER A 31 15.27 -36.58 11.75
N LEU A 32 14.13 -36.95 11.16
CA LEU A 32 12.80 -36.61 11.67
C LEU A 32 12.59 -37.14 13.11
N GLU A 33 13.21 -38.27 13.46
CA GLU A 33 13.10 -38.86 14.80
C GLU A 33 13.70 -37.96 15.89
N ALA A 34 14.76 -37.22 15.58
CA ALA A 34 15.36 -36.26 16.51
C ALA A 34 14.38 -35.13 16.85
N TRP A 35 13.62 -34.65 15.87
CA TRP A 35 12.56 -33.64 16.07
C TRP A 35 11.36 -34.20 16.82
N CYS A 36 10.99 -35.47 16.60
CA CYS A 36 9.94 -36.13 17.36
C CYS A 36 10.27 -36.25 18.87
N ARG A 37 11.55 -36.37 19.24
CA ARG A 37 11.99 -36.45 20.64
C ARG A 37 11.81 -35.13 21.41
N ILE A 38 11.89 -33.99 20.74
CA ILE A 38 11.74 -32.66 21.34
C ILE A 38 10.32 -32.09 21.24
N ARG A 39 9.35 -32.88 20.76
CA ARG A 39 7.96 -32.42 20.51
C ARG A 39 7.29 -31.74 21.72
N ASN A 40 7.59 -32.20 22.93
CA ASN A 40 7.02 -31.67 24.18
C ASN A 40 7.73 -30.39 24.67
N ALA A 41 8.89 -30.05 24.10
CA ALA A 41 9.68 -28.87 24.44
C ALA A 41 9.44 -27.70 23.46
N LEU A 42 8.65 -27.91 22.40
CA LEU A 42 8.34 -26.86 21.43
C LEU A 42 7.27 -25.92 21.99
N PRO A 43 7.47 -24.59 21.94
CA PRO A 43 6.52 -23.61 22.47
C PRO A 43 5.27 -23.43 21.60
N GLY A 44 5.17 -24.12 20.45
CA GLY A 44 4.07 -24.01 19.52
C GLY A 44 4.10 -25.08 18.42
N ARG A 45 3.12 -25.03 17.52
CA ARG A 45 3.01 -25.94 16.37
C ARG A 45 4.06 -25.59 15.32
N VAL A 46 4.90 -26.56 14.95
CA VAL A 46 5.93 -26.43 13.91
C VAL A 46 5.67 -27.46 12.82
N GLU A 47 5.64 -27.02 11.57
CA GLU A 47 5.55 -27.90 10.39
C GLU A 47 6.96 -28.14 9.84
N LEU A 48 7.29 -29.40 9.57
CA LEU A 48 8.61 -29.81 9.07
C LEU A 48 8.46 -30.33 7.65
N LEU A 49 9.25 -29.77 6.71
CA LEU A 49 9.21 -30.12 5.29
C LEU A 49 10.51 -30.84 4.89
N PRO A 50 10.54 -32.18 4.86
CA PRO A 50 11.70 -32.95 4.43
C PRO A 50 11.89 -32.93 2.91
N LEU A 51 13.02 -32.37 2.45
CA LEU A 51 13.33 -32.24 1.02
C LEU A 51 13.36 -33.58 0.28
N ASP A 52 13.84 -34.65 0.93
CA ASP A 52 13.97 -36.00 0.32
C ASP A 52 12.63 -36.69 0.04
N ARG A 53 11.53 -36.19 0.62
CA ARG A 53 10.20 -36.82 0.53
C ARG A 53 9.19 -35.95 -0.24
N ILE A 54 9.64 -34.85 -0.82
CA ILE A 54 8.79 -33.98 -1.62
C ILE A 54 8.84 -34.49 -3.06
N GLU A 55 7.78 -35.19 -3.46
CA GLU A 55 7.56 -35.59 -4.85
C GLU A 55 6.90 -34.43 -5.59
N THR A 56 7.51 -33.97 -6.68
CA THR A 56 6.93 -32.99 -7.58
C THR A 56 6.38 -33.67 -8.82
N THR A 57 5.10 -33.46 -9.10
CA THR A 57 4.53 -33.74 -10.41
C THR A 57 4.54 -32.44 -11.21
N PRO A 58 5.22 -32.39 -12.37
CA PRO A 58 5.19 -31.19 -13.19
C PRO A 58 3.76 -30.97 -13.69
N VAL A 59 3.16 -29.88 -13.21
CA VAL A 59 1.83 -29.44 -13.63
C VAL A 59 1.97 -28.69 -14.93
N SER A 60 1.25 -29.12 -15.97
CA SER A 60 1.16 -28.41 -17.24
C SER A 60 -0.24 -27.83 -17.41
N LEU A 61 -0.31 -26.67 -18.08
CA LEU A 61 -1.60 -26.06 -18.43
C LEU A 61 -2.40 -27.05 -19.31
N PRO A 62 -3.65 -27.37 -18.96
CA PRO A 62 -4.47 -28.26 -19.79
C PRO A 62 -4.63 -27.65 -21.18
N SER A 63 -4.59 -28.48 -22.21
CA SER A 63 -4.62 -28.06 -23.62
C SER A 63 -5.86 -27.22 -23.99
N SER A 64 -6.97 -27.41 -23.29
CA SER A 64 -8.21 -26.63 -23.43
C SER A 64 -8.08 -25.16 -23.00
N PHE A 65 -7.05 -24.80 -22.23
CA PHE A 65 -6.81 -23.43 -21.73
C PHE A 65 -5.54 -22.79 -22.32
N ALA A 66 -4.83 -23.49 -23.21
CA ALA A 66 -3.55 -23.03 -23.78
C ALA A 66 -3.70 -21.73 -24.60
N ASP A 67 -4.84 -21.55 -25.28
CA ASP A 67 -5.15 -20.36 -26.10
C ASP A 67 -5.34 -19.08 -25.26
N ARG A 68 -5.60 -19.19 -23.94
CA ARG A 68 -5.72 -18.08 -22.99
C ARG A 68 -4.52 -17.96 -22.04
N SER A 69 -3.38 -18.52 -22.42
CA SER A 69 -2.15 -18.53 -21.61
C SER A 69 -1.63 -17.14 -21.20
N SER A 70 -2.04 -16.06 -21.87
CA SER A 70 -1.70 -14.68 -21.48
C SER A 70 -2.44 -14.17 -20.24
N GLU A 71 -3.51 -14.85 -19.82
CA GLU A 71 -4.36 -14.44 -18.69
C GLU A 71 -3.99 -15.14 -17.38
N ILE A 72 -3.02 -16.07 -17.42
CA ILE A 72 -2.65 -16.93 -16.30
C ILE A 72 -1.14 -17.10 -16.20
N VAL A 73 -0.60 -17.06 -14.98
CA VAL A 73 0.84 -17.28 -14.71
C VAL A 73 0.98 -18.23 -13.54
N CYS A 74 1.88 -19.22 -13.59
CA CYS A 74 2.13 -20.07 -12.45
C CYS A 74 2.79 -19.25 -11.31
N LEU A 75 2.29 -19.39 -10.08
CA LEU A 75 2.84 -18.64 -8.96
C LEU A 75 4.30 -19.04 -8.66
N ALA A 76 4.69 -20.28 -8.95
CA ALA A 76 6.08 -20.73 -8.84
C ALA A 76 7.04 -20.01 -9.81
N ASP A 77 6.56 -19.55 -10.96
CA ASP A 77 7.39 -18.84 -11.96
C ASP A 77 7.68 -17.39 -11.55
N LEU A 78 6.90 -16.85 -10.62
CA LEU A 78 7.05 -15.50 -10.07
C LEU A 78 7.92 -15.45 -8.81
N VAL A 79 8.50 -16.58 -8.40
CA VAL A 79 9.29 -16.74 -7.19
C VAL A 79 10.64 -17.35 -7.51
N ASP A 80 11.71 -16.72 -7.01
CA ASP A 80 13.07 -17.19 -7.16
C ASP A 80 13.52 -17.97 -5.93
N VAL A 81 14.24 -19.08 -6.13
CA VAL A 81 14.81 -19.91 -5.06
C VAL A 81 16.19 -20.41 -5.44
N ALA A 82 16.97 -20.83 -4.43
CA ALA A 82 18.19 -21.58 -4.68
C ALA A 82 17.87 -22.90 -5.42
N PRO A 83 18.73 -23.36 -6.35
CA PRO A 83 18.46 -24.53 -7.19
C PRO A 83 18.20 -25.83 -6.40
N GLU A 84 18.75 -25.93 -5.19
CA GLU A 84 18.54 -27.06 -4.25
C GLU A 84 17.09 -27.14 -3.71
N LEU A 85 16.31 -26.06 -3.85
CA LEU A 85 14.96 -25.91 -3.31
C LEU A 85 13.90 -25.76 -4.40
N GLU A 86 14.28 -25.96 -5.66
CA GLU A 86 13.39 -25.83 -6.80
C GLU A 86 12.22 -26.83 -6.72
N SER A 87 12.48 -28.07 -6.28
CA SER A 87 11.43 -29.08 -6.04
C SER A 87 10.47 -28.63 -4.92
N LEU A 88 10.96 -27.96 -3.89
CA LEU A 88 10.11 -27.41 -2.83
C LEU A 88 9.23 -26.26 -3.36
N LYS A 89 9.79 -25.38 -4.20
CA LYS A 89 9.05 -24.30 -4.86
C LYS A 89 7.92 -24.86 -5.71
N GLN A 90 8.21 -25.84 -6.55
CA GLN A 90 7.22 -26.47 -7.41
C GLN A 90 6.14 -27.22 -6.61
N ALA A 91 6.50 -27.91 -5.53
CA ALA A 91 5.52 -28.62 -4.70
C ALA A 91 4.58 -27.68 -3.93
N LEU A 92 5.05 -26.50 -3.53
CA LEU A 92 4.26 -25.56 -2.74
C LEU A 92 3.47 -24.56 -3.58
N LEU A 93 4.01 -24.14 -4.72
CA LEU A 93 3.48 -23.04 -5.53
C LEU A 93 3.24 -23.43 -6.99
N GLY A 94 3.74 -24.58 -7.45
CA GLY A 94 3.66 -25.01 -8.86
C GLY A 94 2.27 -25.50 -9.27
N THR A 95 1.41 -25.82 -8.30
CA THR A 95 0.01 -26.15 -8.53
C THR A 95 -0.90 -24.93 -8.49
N VAL A 96 -0.41 -23.73 -8.14
CA VAL A 96 -1.26 -22.54 -7.98
C VAL A 96 -1.01 -21.55 -9.09
N PHE A 97 -2.08 -21.05 -9.68
CA PHE A 97 -2.00 -20.12 -10.81
C PHE A 97 -2.60 -18.75 -10.49
N VAL A 98 -1.95 -17.71 -10.97
CA VAL A 98 -2.33 -16.30 -10.81
C VAL A 98 -3.14 -15.84 -12.01
N VAL A 99 -4.33 -15.30 -11.76
CA VAL A 99 -5.20 -14.66 -12.74
C VAL A 99 -5.44 -13.18 -12.40
N ASN A 100 -5.90 -12.40 -13.36
CA ASN A 100 -6.09 -10.96 -13.14
C ASN A 100 -7.22 -10.66 -12.15
N ASP A 101 -8.39 -11.25 -12.35
CA ASP A 101 -9.63 -10.89 -11.65
C ASP A 101 -10.42 -12.12 -11.18
N LEU A 102 -11.23 -11.93 -10.13
CA LEU A 102 -12.06 -12.98 -9.54
C LEU A 102 -13.09 -13.54 -10.53
N THR A 103 -13.61 -12.70 -11.43
CA THR A 103 -14.54 -13.13 -12.48
C THR A 103 -13.90 -14.16 -13.41
N THR A 104 -12.65 -13.94 -13.80
CA THR A 104 -11.88 -14.87 -14.63
C THR A 104 -11.61 -16.16 -13.86
N ALA A 105 -11.25 -16.07 -12.57
CA ALA A 105 -11.03 -17.24 -11.72
C ALA A 105 -12.26 -18.15 -11.63
N LEU A 106 -13.44 -17.57 -11.42
CA LEU A 106 -14.71 -18.31 -11.31
C LEU A 106 -15.17 -18.90 -12.66
N GLN A 107 -14.95 -18.17 -13.77
CA GLN A 107 -15.24 -18.67 -15.12
C GLN A 107 -14.38 -19.90 -15.44
N TRP A 108 -13.08 -19.84 -15.18
CA TRP A 108 -12.17 -20.95 -15.45
C TRP A 108 -12.49 -22.16 -14.57
N GLN A 109 -12.90 -21.93 -13.32
CA GLN A 109 -13.35 -23.02 -12.46
C GLN A 109 -14.66 -23.66 -12.94
N ALA A 110 -15.60 -22.87 -13.46
CA ALA A 110 -16.83 -23.39 -14.07
C ALA A 110 -16.57 -24.16 -15.38
N GLU A 111 -15.52 -23.77 -16.13
CA GLU A 111 -15.02 -24.49 -17.31
C GLU A 111 -14.23 -25.77 -16.94
N GLY A 112 -14.07 -26.07 -15.64
CA GLY A 112 -13.46 -27.31 -15.15
C GLY A 112 -11.94 -27.26 -14.99
N PHE A 113 -11.37 -26.08 -14.73
CA PHE A 113 -9.93 -25.95 -14.48
C PHE A 113 -9.52 -26.72 -13.21
N PRO A 114 -8.50 -27.59 -13.26
CA PRO A 114 -8.26 -28.57 -12.20
C PRO A 114 -7.38 -28.07 -11.04
N TYR A 115 -6.94 -26.81 -11.05
CA TYR A 115 -5.94 -26.28 -10.11
C TYR A 115 -6.42 -25.04 -9.35
N PRO A 116 -5.91 -24.76 -8.14
CA PRO A 116 -6.23 -23.55 -7.40
C PRO A 116 -5.83 -22.28 -8.17
N LEU A 117 -6.72 -21.30 -8.14
CA LEU A 117 -6.53 -19.99 -8.76
C LEU A 117 -6.44 -18.92 -7.67
N ILE A 118 -5.51 -17.97 -7.84
CA ILE A 118 -5.41 -16.77 -7.00
C ILE A 118 -5.44 -15.53 -7.89
N THR A 119 -6.18 -14.51 -7.49
CA THR A 119 -6.21 -13.24 -8.22
C THR A 119 -5.01 -12.37 -7.86
N ARG A 120 -4.69 -11.35 -8.67
CA ARG A 120 -3.70 -10.31 -8.30
C ARG A 120 -4.09 -9.51 -7.06
N SER A 121 -5.37 -9.48 -6.72
CA SER A 121 -5.91 -8.84 -5.52
C SER A 121 -5.87 -9.75 -4.28
N GLY A 122 -5.53 -11.03 -4.45
CA GLY A 122 -5.32 -11.98 -3.36
C GLY A 122 -6.53 -12.84 -2.99
N GLU A 123 -7.61 -12.83 -3.80
CA GLU A 123 -8.73 -13.76 -3.65
C GLU A 123 -8.34 -15.15 -4.16
N GLN A 124 -8.70 -16.21 -3.43
CA GLN A 124 -8.32 -17.58 -3.77
C GLN A 124 -9.55 -18.46 -4.07
N VAL A 125 -9.52 -19.18 -5.18
CA VAL A 125 -10.47 -20.25 -5.55
C VAL A 125 -9.73 -21.58 -5.47
N ARG A 126 -10.20 -22.51 -4.64
CA ARG A 126 -9.59 -23.83 -4.44
C ARG A 126 -10.15 -24.86 -5.42
N GLU A 127 -9.47 -25.99 -5.55
CA GLU A 127 -9.86 -27.12 -6.43
C GLU A 127 -11.28 -27.64 -6.14
N ASP A 128 -11.70 -27.60 -4.88
CA ASP A 128 -13.03 -28.03 -4.40
C ASP A 128 -14.14 -26.99 -4.67
N GLY A 129 -13.80 -25.88 -5.34
CA GLY A 129 -14.72 -24.77 -5.61
C GLY A 129 -14.93 -23.82 -4.44
N SER A 130 -14.26 -24.02 -3.30
CA SER A 130 -14.34 -23.08 -2.18
C SER A 130 -13.57 -21.77 -2.49
N VAL A 131 -14.17 -20.64 -2.12
CA VAL A 131 -13.63 -19.30 -2.39
C VAL A 131 -13.26 -18.61 -1.08
N SER A 132 -12.02 -18.16 -0.97
CA SER A 132 -11.52 -17.38 0.17
C SER A 132 -11.45 -15.91 -0.22
N LEU A 133 -12.23 -15.07 0.49
CA LEU A 133 -12.37 -13.63 0.26
C LEU A 133 -12.03 -12.85 1.55
N GLY A 134 -11.39 -11.70 1.40
CA GLY A 134 -11.09 -10.78 2.50
C GLY A 134 -9.59 -10.68 2.85
N PRO A 135 -9.21 -9.73 3.72
CA PRO A 135 -7.81 -9.52 4.10
C PRO A 135 -7.30 -10.72 4.89
N GLY A 136 -6.16 -11.28 4.47
CA GLY A 136 -5.49 -12.40 5.13
C GLY A 136 -5.17 -12.11 6.61
N SER A 137 -5.07 -13.18 7.41
CA SER A 137 -4.74 -13.07 8.84
C SER A 137 -3.36 -12.43 9.06
N THR A 138 -3.23 -11.53 10.04
CA THR A 138 -2.00 -10.76 10.33
C THR A 138 -0.74 -11.61 10.60
N SER A 139 -0.90 -12.89 10.95
CA SER A 139 0.20 -13.85 11.13
C SER A 139 0.77 -14.42 9.82
N ALA A 140 0.09 -14.21 8.68
CA ALA A 140 0.47 -14.73 7.38
C ALA A 140 1.41 -13.80 6.58
N ASN A 141 1.60 -12.54 6.97
CA ASN A 141 2.37 -11.55 6.16
C ASN A 141 3.91 -11.63 6.35
N LEU A 142 4.46 -12.83 6.58
CA LEU A 142 5.88 -12.99 6.86
C LEU A 142 6.73 -12.79 5.61
N VAL A 143 6.29 -13.24 4.44
CA VAL A 143 7.03 -13.09 3.18
C VAL A 143 7.00 -11.63 2.72
N SER A 144 5.87 -10.92 2.85
CA SER A 144 5.74 -9.49 2.53
C SER A 144 6.69 -8.63 3.36
N ARG A 145 6.66 -8.77 4.70
CA ARG A 145 7.54 -8.00 5.60
C ARG A 145 9.02 -8.23 5.33
N ARG A 146 9.39 -9.45 4.95
CA ARG A 146 10.79 -9.79 4.64
C ARG A 146 11.25 -9.26 3.29
N SER A 147 10.34 -9.22 2.32
CA SER A 147 10.62 -8.67 1.00
C SER A 147 10.75 -7.14 1.10
N GLU A 148 9.90 -6.48 1.89
CA GLU A 148 10.06 -5.08 2.31
C GLU A 148 11.42 -4.84 2.99
N LEU A 149 11.76 -5.66 3.98
CA LEU A 149 13.01 -5.53 4.72
C LEU A 149 14.24 -5.71 3.82
N ARG A 150 14.19 -6.61 2.83
CA ARG A 150 15.26 -6.78 1.83
C ARG A 150 15.38 -5.59 0.88
N VAL A 151 14.27 -5.01 0.44
CA VAL A 151 14.28 -3.80 -0.38
C VAL A 151 14.86 -2.63 0.42
N LEU A 152 14.43 -2.45 1.67
CA LEU A 152 14.96 -1.43 2.57
C LEU A 152 16.46 -1.62 2.85
N GLN A 153 16.91 -2.85 3.10
CA GLN A 153 18.34 -3.14 3.30
C GLN A 153 19.18 -2.87 2.05
N ARG A 154 18.68 -3.20 0.87
CA ARG A 154 19.33 -2.82 -0.40
C ARG A 154 19.39 -1.29 -0.54
N GLY A 155 18.29 -0.60 -0.23
CA GLY A 155 18.21 0.86 -0.22
C GLY A 155 19.23 1.50 0.72
N ILE A 156 19.37 0.97 1.93
CA ILE A 156 20.38 1.42 2.90
C ILE A 156 21.79 1.25 2.32
N ARG A 157 22.12 0.08 1.76
CA ARG A 157 23.46 -0.13 1.15
C ARG A 157 23.73 0.80 -0.03
N THR A 158 22.73 1.10 -0.85
CA THR A 158 22.89 2.06 -1.95
C THR A 158 23.12 3.47 -1.44
N LEU A 159 22.40 3.89 -0.39
CA LEU A 159 22.58 5.20 0.24
C LEU A 159 23.93 5.30 0.95
N GLU A 160 24.36 4.26 1.66
CA GLU A 160 25.69 4.19 2.29
C GLU A 160 26.82 4.33 1.26
N ASN A 161 26.69 3.67 0.10
CA ASN A 161 27.65 3.84 -0.99
C ASN A 161 27.64 5.25 -1.58
N GLN A 162 26.47 5.87 -1.74
CA GLN A 162 26.35 7.26 -2.21
C GLN A 162 26.95 8.25 -1.21
N ILE A 163 26.73 8.06 0.09
CA ILE A 163 27.33 8.88 1.16
C ILE A 163 28.85 8.75 1.11
N ARG A 164 29.39 7.52 1.03
CA ARG A 164 30.84 7.32 0.92
C ARG A 164 31.45 8.01 -0.30
N MET A 165 30.79 7.93 -1.46
CA MET A 165 31.26 8.62 -2.67
C MET A 165 31.25 10.15 -2.49
N ALA A 166 30.19 10.71 -1.88
CA ALA A 166 30.11 12.13 -1.59
C ALA A 166 31.18 12.57 -0.58
N ASP A 167 31.46 11.77 0.45
CA ASP A 167 32.52 12.05 1.43
C ASP A 167 33.92 12.05 0.78
N GLU A 168 34.18 11.11 -0.13
CA GLU A 168 35.42 11.09 -0.92
C GLU A 168 35.55 12.32 -1.83
N GLU A 169 34.46 12.77 -2.45
CA GLU A 169 34.44 14.00 -3.24
C GLU A 169 34.68 15.25 -2.38
N ILE A 170 34.06 15.34 -1.21
CA ILE A 170 34.27 16.43 -0.25
C ILE A 170 35.74 16.46 0.20
N ALA A 171 36.34 15.32 0.51
CA ALA A 171 37.75 15.24 0.87
C ALA A 171 38.66 15.75 -0.26
N ARG A 172 38.44 15.29 -1.50
CA ARG A 172 39.19 15.78 -2.67
C ARG A 172 39.03 17.28 -2.90
N MET A 173 37.83 17.83 -2.71
CA MET A 173 37.61 19.27 -2.85
C MET A 173 38.31 20.07 -1.75
N ARG A 174 38.34 19.57 -0.50
CA ARG A 174 39.08 20.20 0.60
C ARG A 174 40.58 20.23 0.35
N ASP A 175 41.16 19.13 -0.13
CA ASP A 175 42.59 19.07 -0.44
C ASP A 175 42.96 20.07 -1.55
N ARG A 176 42.14 20.16 -2.60
CA ARG A 176 42.31 21.15 -3.67
C ARG A 176 42.18 22.58 -3.17
N LEU A 177 41.28 22.84 -2.22
CA LEU A 177 41.09 24.17 -1.65
C LEU A 177 42.32 24.58 -0.83
N GLN A 178 42.86 23.67 -0.01
CA GLN A 178 44.09 23.90 0.74
C GLN A 178 45.32 24.14 -0.16
N GLU A 179 45.42 23.41 -1.28
CA GLU A 179 46.49 23.63 -2.26
C GLU A 179 46.37 25.01 -2.92
N ARG A 180 45.15 25.42 -3.29
CA ARG A 180 44.88 26.75 -3.87
C ARG A 180 45.13 27.88 -2.88
N ASP A 181 44.73 27.73 -1.61
CA ASP A 181 45.01 28.72 -0.57
C ASP A 181 46.53 28.89 -0.38
N GLY A 182 47.29 27.80 -0.39
CA GLY A 182 48.75 27.84 -0.33
C GLY A 182 49.39 28.55 -1.53
N GLU A 183 48.83 28.37 -2.74
CA GLU A 183 49.27 29.11 -3.94
C GLU A 183 48.95 30.61 -3.85
N ILE A 184 47.77 30.98 -3.34
CA ILE A 184 47.37 32.38 -3.12
C ILE A 184 48.33 33.05 -2.16
N GLU A 185 48.60 32.44 -0.99
CA GLU A 185 49.54 33.00 -0.02
C GLU A 185 50.95 33.19 -0.60
N ARG A 186 51.36 32.31 -1.52
CA ARG A 186 52.67 32.43 -2.20
C ARG A 186 52.68 33.62 -3.15
N ILE A 187 51.62 33.77 -3.95
CA ILE A 187 51.47 34.87 -4.91
C ILE A 187 51.36 36.21 -4.18
N GLU A 188 50.61 36.29 -3.09
CA GLU A 188 50.50 37.51 -2.27
C GLU A 188 51.86 37.93 -1.69
N ARG A 189 52.66 36.97 -1.23
CA ARG A 189 54.03 37.22 -0.75
C ARG A 189 54.95 37.70 -1.88
N GLU A 190 54.85 37.13 -3.07
CA GLU A 190 55.61 37.59 -4.24
C GLU A 190 55.17 39.00 -4.67
N GLN A 191 53.86 39.27 -4.69
CA GLN A 191 53.31 40.58 -5.03
C GLN A 191 53.78 41.66 -4.04
N ALA A 192 53.76 41.38 -2.73
CA ALA A 192 54.24 42.32 -1.71
C ALA A 192 55.73 42.65 -1.92
N ARG A 193 56.57 41.65 -2.18
CA ARG A 193 58.00 41.85 -2.48
C ARG A 193 58.23 42.70 -3.72
N ILE A 194 57.47 42.45 -4.79
CA ILE A 194 57.58 43.22 -6.04
C ILE A 194 57.11 44.67 -5.81
N GLN A 195 56.06 44.89 -5.02
CA GLN A 195 55.58 46.23 -4.69
C GLN A 195 56.60 47.03 -3.87
N GLU A 196 57.27 46.39 -2.91
CA GLU A 196 58.35 47.00 -2.13
C GLU A 196 59.53 47.38 -3.03
N ALA A 197 60.00 46.45 -3.87
CA ALA A 197 61.06 46.73 -4.84
C ALA A 197 60.70 47.85 -5.84
N LEU A 198 59.44 47.90 -6.29
CA LEU A 198 58.94 48.96 -7.17
C LEU A 198 58.90 50.32 -6.46
N ALA A 199 58.57 50.35 -5.17
CA ALA A 199 58.58 51.58 -4.38
C ALA A 199 60.01 52.11 -4.22
N ASP A 200 60.97 51.24 -3.92
CA ASP A 200 62.40 51.58 -3.82
C ASP A 200 62.96 52.11 -5.15
N GLU A 201 62.61 51.47 -6.26
CA GLU A 201 63.04 51.90 -7.60
C GLU A 201 62.42 53.25 -7.98
N ARG A 202 61.16 53.52 -7.60
CA ARG A 202 60.52 54.82 -7.81
C ARG A 202 61.20 55.95 -7.04
N VAL A 203 61.58 55.69 -5.78
CA VAL A 203 62.35 56.66 -4.99
C VAL A 203 63.70 56.91 -5.66
N SER A 204 64.39 55.86 -6.10
CA SER A 204 65.66 55.97 -6.83
C SER A 204 65.53 56.81 -8.10
N LEU A 205 64.50 56.57 -8.92
CA LEU A 205 64.20 57.37 -10.11
C LEU A 205 63.97 58.85 -9.80
N LEU A 206 63.22 59.18 -8.75
CA LEU A 206 63.00 60.57 -8.34
C LEU A 206 64.30 61.26 -7.93
N THR A 207 65.20 60.57 -7.22
CA THR A 207 66.51 61.13 -6.84
C THR A 207 67.42 61.35 -8.05
N ILE A 208 67.37 60.45 -9.04
CA ILE A 208 68.12 60.58 -10.28
C ILE A 208 67.57 61.74 -11.12
N ASP A 209 66.24 61.90 -11.18
CA ASP A 209 65.61 63.02 -11.91
C ASP A 209 65.97 64.38 -11.30
N ASP A 210 65.90 64.53 -9.96
CA ASP A 210 66.33 65.78 -9.30
C ASP A 210 67.80 66.08 -9.58
N ARG A 211 68.67 65.06 -9.57
CA ARG A 211 70.08 65.20 -9.89
C ARG A 211 70.31 65.57 -11.36
N LEU A 212 69.54 65.00 -12.28
CA LEU A 212 69.59 65.35 -13.70
C LEU A 212 69.19 66.81 -13.92
N GLN A 213 68.10 67.26 -13.28
CA GLN A 213 67.64 68.65 -13.38
C GLN A 213 68.68 69.64 -12.83
N ARG A 214 69.38 69.30 -11.74
CA ARG A 214 70.49 70.12 -11.23
C ARG A 214 71.64 70.22 -12.23
N LEU A 215 72.09 69.08 -12.76
CA LEU A 215 73.17 69.04 -13.74
C LEU A 215 72.82 69.78 -15.04
N GLN A 216 71.57 69.72 -15.49
CA GLN A 216 71.09 70.49 -16.65
C GLN A 216 71.15 72.01 -16.40
N ARG A 217 70.85 72.46 -15.18
CA ARG A 217 71.00 73.88 -14.82
C ARG A 217 72.46 74.30 -14.79
N GLU A 218 73.34 73.49 -14.20
CA GLU A 218 74.79 73.72 -14.17
C GLU A 218 75.38 73.75 -15.59
N GLU A 219 74.94 72.87 -16.50
CA GLU A 219 75.37 72.87 -17.90
C GLU A 219 75.02 74.19 -18.60
N VAL A 220 73.80 74.69 -18.40
CA VAL A 220 73.35 75.96 -18.99
C VAL A 220 74.16 77.14 -18.43
N GLU A 221 74.44 77.16 -17.13
CA GLU A 221 75.28 78.19 -16.51
C GLU A 221 76.71 78.16 -17.08
N LEU A 222 77.33 76.99 -17.16
CA LEU A 222 78.66 76.80 -17.74
C LEU A 222 78.73 77.17 -19.22
N GLN A 223 77.68 76.90 -20.00
CA GLN A 223 77.59 77.33 -21.39
C GLN A 223 77.57 78.86 -21.50
N GLN A 224 76.81 79.55 -20.66
CA GLN A 224 76.76 81.01 -20.65
C GLN A 224 78.11 81.63 -20.25
N GLU A 225 78.82 81.03 -19.30
CA GLU A 225 80.18 81.43 -18.92
C GLU A 225 81.18 81.23 -20.08
N CYS A 226 81.15 80.06 -20.73
CA CYS A 226 81.99 79.80 -21.89
C CYS A 226 81.73 80.79 -23.04
N GLU A 227 80.47 81.13 -23.30
CA GLU A 227 80.11 82.13 -24.31
C GLU A 227 80.57 83.54 -23.94
N ALA A 228 80.55 83.89 -22.65
CA ALA A 228 81.07 85.17 -22.16
C ALA A 228 82.60 85.26 -22.33
N GLU A 229 83.33 84.20 -21.95
CA GLU A 229 84.78 84.11 -22.12
C GLU A 229 85.18 84.13 -23.60
N THR A 230 84.45 83.41 -24.45
CA THR A 230 84.69 83.42 -25.91
C THR A 230 84.48 84.81 -26.50
N ARG A 231 83.51 85.59 -25.99
CA ARG A 231 83.29 86.98 -26.39
C ARG A 231 84.40 87.91 -25.88
N ALA A 232 84.89 87.71 -24.66
CA ALA A 232 86.02 88.46 -24.11
C ALA A 232 87.29 88.21 -24.94
N LEU A 233 87.58 86.95 -25.26
CA LEU A 233 88.72 86.56 -26.09
C LEU A 233 88.69 87.22 -27.48
N LYS A 234 87.51 87.27 -28.12
CA LYS A 234 87.32 87.97 -29.40
C LYS A 234 87.58 89.48 -29.30
N ARG A 235 87.16 90.13 -28.20
CA ARG A 235 87.44 91.56 -27.97
C ARG A 235 88.95 91.82 -27.84
N TRP A 236 89.62 91.00 -27.03
CA TRP A 236 91.06 91.14 -26.77
C TRP A 236 91.88 90.85 -28.04
N SER A 237 91.45 89.87 -28.84
CA SER A 237 92.05 89.59 -30.14
C SER A 237 91.95 90.79 -31.10
N ASN A 238 90.77 91.44 -31.16
CA ASN A 238 90.57 92.63 -32.00
C ASN A 238 91.39 93.84 -31.50
N GLU A 239 91.48 94.05 -30.18
CA GLU A 239 92.31 95.11 -29.59
C GLU A 239 93.81 94.89 -29.84
N ALA A 240 94.29 93.65 -29.73
CA ALA A 240 95.66 93.28 -30.05
C ALA A 240 95.99 93.50 -31.54
N GLN A 241 95.02 93.23 -32.43
CA GLN A 241 95.17 93.48 -33.86
C GLN A 241 95.24 94.97 -34.18
N ALA A 242 94.41 95.81 -33.54
CA ALA A 242 94.46 97.26 -33.66
C ALA A 242 95.78 97.86 -33.13
N ALA A 243 96.27 97.37 -31.99
CA ALA A 243 97.55 97.78 -31.41
C ALA A 243 98.74 97.42 -32.32
N ARG A 244 98.70 96.25 -32.98
CA ARG A 244 99.69 95.86 -34.00
C ARG A 244 99.69 96.81 -35.20
N GLN A 245 98.52 97.22 -35.67
CA GLN A 245 98.40 98.10 -36.83
C GLN A 245 98.88 99.53 -36.52
N PHE A 246 98.68 99.99 -35.28
CA PHE A 246 99.25 101.23 -34.77
C PHE A 246 100.79 101.18 -34.68
N ALA A 247 101.33 100.10 -34.10
CA ALA A 247 102.77 99.88 -34.00
C ALA A 247 103.46 99.81 -35.39
N TRP A 248 102.79 99.22 -36.39
CA TRP A 248 103.28 99.16 -37.78
C TRP A 248 103.41 100.56 -38.42
N ASN A 249 102.43 101.45 -38.20
CA ASN A 249 102.47 102.83 -38.70
C ASN A 249 103.54 103.68 -38.00
N SER A 250 103.72 103.53 -36.69
CA SER A 250 104.74 104.24 -35.91
C SER A 250 106.17 103.77 -36.22
N HIS A 251 106.36 102.47 -36.47
CA HIS A 251 107.66 101.89 -36.83
C HIS A 251 108.14 102.37 -38.21
N ARG A 252 107.22 102.62 -39.14
CA ARG A 252 107.54 103.12 -40.49
C ARG A 252 108.07 104.57 -40.49
N GLN A 253 107.71 105.40 -39.50
CA GLN A 253 108.26 106.74 -39.32
C GLN A 253 109.65 106.74 -38.64
N TRP A 254 109.94 105.74 -37.81
CA TRP A 254 111.18 105.63 -37.06
C TRP A 254 112.33 104.99 -37.86
N THR A 255 112.01 104.06 -38.76
CA THR A 255 112.98 103.25 -39.55
C THR A 255 113.80 104.01 -40.59
N TRP A 256 113.48 105.28 -40.89
CA TRP A 256 114.33 106.11 -41.76
C TRP A 256 115.59 106.63 -41.06
N SER A 257 115.62 106.68 -39.72
CA SER A 257 116.65 107.42 -38.96
C SER A 257 117.73 106.58 -38.26
N SER A 258 117.57 105.26 -38.05
CA SER A 258 118.33 104.56 -36.99
C SER A 258 119.11 103.28 -37.39
N ARG A 259 119.25 102.98 -38.69
CA ARG A 259 119.59 101.63 -39.17
C ARG A 259 121.06 101.26 -39.46
N ALA A 260 122.07 102.12 -39.26
CA ALA A 260 123.37 101.82 -39.88
C ALA A 260 124.33 100.87 -39.12
N ALA A 261 124.25 100.64 -37.80
CA ALA A 261 125.42 99.99 -37.13
C ALA A 261 125.19 99.06 -35.92
N LYS A 262 123.97 98.86 -35.38
CA LYS A 262 123.77 98.10 -34.12
C LYS A 262 122.78 96.92 -34.16
N GLU A 263 122.09 96.66 -35.28
CA GLU A 263 120.97 95.70 -35.37
C GLU A 263 121.36 94.20 -35.41
N ALA A 264 122.57 93.83 -35.82
CA ALA A 264 122.88 92.42 -36.11
C ALA A 264 123.03 91.50 -34.88
N ARG A 265 123.42 92.03 -33.71
CA ARG A 265 123.72 91.20 -32.51
C ARG A 265 122.55 91.06 -31.52
N ALA A 266 121.53 91.91 -31.61
CA ALA A 266 120.34 91.83 -30.74
C ALA A 266 119.24 90.90 -31.31
N ALA A 267 119.22 90.68 -32.62
CA ALA A 267 118.22 89.85 -33.30
C ALA A 267 118.31 88.34 -32.94
N GLN A 268 119.52 87.84 -32.65
CA GLN A 268 119.73 86.41 -32.34
C GLN A 268 119.22 86.04 -30.93
N ALA A 269 119.43 86.90 -29.93
CA ALA A 269 118.98 86.65 -28.56
C ALA A 269 117.46 86.82 -28.35
N GLN A 270 116.79 87.58 -29.23
CA GLN A 270 115.34 87.73 -29.23
C GLN A 270 114.65 86.49 -29.83
N ALA A 271 115.20 85.94 -30.92
CA ALA A 271 114.66 84.76 -31.60
C ALA A 271 114.73 83.48 -30.74
N GLU A 272 115.79 83.31 -29.93
CA GLU A 272 115.91 82.16 -29.00
C GLU A 272 114.85 82.22 -27.89
N ARG A 273 114.50 83.41 -27.39
CA ARG A 273 113.44 83.58 -26.37
C ARG A 273 112.03 83.39 -26.93
N GLU A 274 111.80 83.82 -28.17
CA GLU A 274 110.53 83.59 -28.87
C GLU A 274 110.33 82.09 -29.19
N LEU A 275 111.41 81.35 -29.51
CA LEU A 275 111.35 79.91 -29.70
C LEU A 275 111.04 79.16 -28.40
N GLU A 276 111.65 79.54 -27.28
CA GLU A 276 111.36 78.96 -25.96
C GLU A 276 109.91 79.22 -25.53
N GLN A 277 109.37 80.42 -25.78
CA GLN A 277 107.96 80.72 -25.50
C GLN A 277 107.00 79.88 -26.36
N VAL A 278 107.26 79.74 -27.66
CA VAL A 278 106.41 78.93 -28.55
C VAL A 278 106.49 77.45 -28.20
N GLN A 279 107.65 76.95 -27.76
CA GLN A 279 107.79 75.57 -27.28
C GLN A 279 107.05 75.32 -25.97
N GLU A 280 107.02 76.30 -25.07
CA GLU A 280 106.24 76.22 -23.84
C GLU A 280 104.73 76.29 -24.12
N GLU A 281 104.30 77.17 -25.02
CA GLU A 281 102.90 77.23 -25.48
C GLU A 281 102.46 75.93 -26.18
N LEU A 282 103.33 75.31 -26.97
CA LEU A 282 103.08 74.02 -27.61
C LEU A 282 102.94 72.90 -26.57
N ARG A 283 103.83 72.84 -25.57
CA ARG A 283 103.71 71.88 -24.46
C ARG A 283 102.42 72.07 -23.68
N GLN A 284 102.02 73.30 -23.41
CA GLN A 284 100.76 73.57 -22.72
C GLN A 284 99.53 73.17 -23.57
N ALA A 285 99.60 73.36 -24.89
CA ALA A 285 98.57 72.90 -25.81
C ALA A 285 98.50 71.37 -25.91
N GLU A 286 99.64 70.67 -25.91
CA GLU A 286 99.71 69.19 -25.90
C GLU A 286 99.15 68.61 -24.60
N ILE A 287 99.45 69.22 -23.45
CA ILE A 287 98.86 68.83 -22.16
C ILE A 287 97.35 69.08 -22.15
N ALA A 288 96.88 70.20 -22.72
CA ALA A 288 95.46 70.50 -22.83
C ALA A 288 94.73 69.54 -23.77
N LEU A 289 95.37 69.11 -24.87
CA LEU A 289 94.84 68.11 -25.79
C LEU A 289 94.71 66.75 -25.11
N ALA A 290 95.76 66.28 -24.43
CA ALA A 290 95.73 65.02 -23.69
C ALA A 290 94.61 65.01 -22.62
N ARG A 291 94.44 66.12 -21.88
CA ARG A 291 93.33 66.26 -20.92
C ARG A 291 91.95 66.20 -21.59
N ARG A 292 91.79 66.78 -22.78
CA ARG A 292 90.53 66.71 -23.52
C ARG A 292 90.26 65.33 -24.10
N GLU A 293 91.29 64.63 -24.57
CA GLU A 293 91.15 63.25 -25.05
C GLU A 293 90.73 62.32 -23.93
N GLU A 294 91.32 62.48 -22.73
CA GLU A 294 90.93 61.73 -21.54
C GLU A 294 89.48 62.05 -21.12
N PHE A 295 89.07 63.32 -21.18
CA PHE A 295 87.70 63.74 -20.89
C PHE A 295 86.68 63.16 -21.90
N VAL A 296 87.02 63.14 -23.19
CA VAL A 296 86.20 62.53 -24.25
C VAL A 296 86.10 61.01 -24.06
N ALA A 297 87.19 60.35 -23.68
CA ALA A 297 87.17 58.92 -23.37
C ALA A 297 86.27 58.60 -22.17
N ALA A 298 86.33 59.41 -21.11
CA ALA A 298 85.45 59.29 -19.95
C ALA A 298 83.97 59.47 -20.31
N LEU A 299 83.65 60.49 -21.13
CA LEU A 299 82.28 60.74 -21.61
C LEU A 299 81.74 59.59 -22.49
N ARG A 300 82.59 59.00 -23.34
CA ARG A 300 82.20 57.82 -24.15
C ARG A 300 81.90 56.62 -23.26
N GLN A 301 82.73 56.35 -22.26
CA GLN A 301 82.48 55.26 -21.31
C GLN A 301 81.18 55.49 -20.53
N GLN A 302 80.89 56.74 -20.17
CA GLN A 302 79.66 57.10 -19.46
C GLN A 302 78.41 56.94 -20.33
N ARG A 303 78.48 57.34 -21.61
CA ARG A 303 77.43 57.08 -22.60
C ARG A 303 77.15 55.58 -22.75
N ASP A 304 78.19 54.76 -22.90
CA ASP A 304 78.01 53.31 -23.10
C ASP A 304 77.34 52.65 -21.90
N ARG A 305 77.66 53.10 -20.67
CA ARG A 305 76.94 52.68 -19.46
C ARG A 305 75.47 53.08 -19.51
N PHE A 306 75.15 54.33 -19.85
CA PHE A 306 73.76 54.77 -19.96
C PHE A 306 72.98 54.05 -21.06
N GLU A 307 73.61 53.69 -22.18
CA GLU A 307 72.97 52.87 -23.21
C GLU A 307 72.67 51.45 -22.72
N SER A 308 73.57 50.85 -21.92
CA SER A 308 73.34 49.56 -21.28
C SER A 308 72.18 49.63 -20.29
N ASP A 309 72.19 50.61 -19.38
CA ASP A 309 71.12 50.83 -18.40
C ASP A 309 69.76 51.08 -19.09
N ARG A 310 69.76 51.81 -20.22
CA ARG A 310 68.55 52.06 -21.02
C ARG A 310 67.98 50.78 -21.59
N ARG A 311 68.84 49.88 -22.11
CA ARG A 311 68.39 48.57 -22.65
C ARG A 311 67.83 47.68 -21.55
N GLU A 312 68.51 47.57 -20.42
CA GLU A 312 68.04 46.79 -19.27
C GLU A 312 66.66 47.27 -18.79
N ARG A 313 66.47 48.59 -18.72
CA ARG A 313 65.17 49.19 -18.37
C ARG A 313 64.10 48.95 -19.44
N GLU A 314 64.44 49.01 -20.73
CA GLU A 314 63.50 48.69 -21.82
C GLU A 314 63.02 47.23 -21.74
N GLU A 315 63.92 46.29 -21.41
CA GLU A 315 63.58 44.89 -21.20
C GLU A 315 62.65 44.70 -19.99
N ALA A 316 62.97 45.31 -18.84
CA ALA A 316 62.13 45.26 -17.64
C ALA A 316 60.72 45.86 -17.87
N VAL A 317 60.62 46.94 -18.64
CA VAL A 317 59.32 47.53 -19.01
C VAL A 317 58.51 46.60 -19.92
N ASN A 318 59.15 45.89 -20.84
CA ASN A 318 58.46 44.93 -21.69
C ASN A 318 57.98 43.70 -20.91
N GLU A 319 58.80 43.20 -19.97
CA GLU A 319 58.44 42.08 -19.10
C GLU A 319 57.25 42.42 -18.20
N THR A 320 57.26 43.59 -17.56
CA THR A 320 56.13 44.07 -16.75
C THR A 320 54.86 44.31 -17.57
N ARG A 321 54.99 44.76 -18.83
CA ARG A 321 53.84 44.86 -19.75
C ARG A 321 53.23 43.50 -20.10
N GLN A 322 54.07 42.49 -20.32
CA GLN A 322 53.59 41.12 -20.54
C GLN A 322 52.87 40.56 -19.31
N GLN A 323 53.45 40.72 -18.13
CA GLN A 323 52.82 40.32 -16.87
C GLN A 323 51.47 41.03 -16.66
N LEU A 324 51.39 42.33 -16.93
CA LEU A 324 50.14 43.08 -16.87
C LEU A 324 49.09 42.53 -17.83
N HIS A 325 49.49 42.14 -19.04
CA HIS A 325 48.57 41.56 -20.03
C HIS A 325 48.05 40.20 -19.58
N GLU A 326 48.90 39.33 -19.02
CA GLU A 326 48.47 38.04 -18.46
C GLU A 326 47.51 38.22 -17.27
N VAL A 327 47.82 39.14 -16.34
CA VAL A 327 46.96 39.41 -15.18
C VAL A 327 45.60 39.94 -15.62
N LYS A 328 45.56 40.83 -16.63
CA LYS A 328 44.29 41.30 -17.21
C LYS A 328 43.51 40.16 -17.86
N GLY A 329 44.16 39.28 -18.62
CA GLY A 329 43.49 38.11 -19.19
C GLY A 329 42.88 37.19 -18.13
N ARG A 330 43.61 36.95 -17.02
CA ARG A 330 43.08 36.19 -15.88
C ARG A 330 41.89 36.91 -15.21
N LEU A 331 41.95 38.23 -15.10
CA LEU A 331 40.85 39.05 -14.55
C LEU A 331 39.59 38.90 -15.42
N ASP A 332 39.71 39.04 -16.74
CA ASP A 332 38.59 38.90 -17.67
C ASP A 332 37.98 37.47 -17.62
N GLU A 333 38.82 36.44 -17.55
CA GLU A 333 38.40 35.03 -17.42
C GLU A 333 37.62 34.81 -16.11
N THR A 334 38.14 35.33 -15.00
CA THR A 334 37.49 35.20 -13.68
C THR A 334 36.18 35.98 -13.59
N GLU A 335 36.10 37.16 -14.21
CA GLU A 335 34.86 37.93 -14.30
C GLU A 335 33.80 37.18 -15.11
N LEU A 336 34.19 36.57 -16.24
CA LEU A 336 33.30 35.73 -17.04
C LEU A 336 32.77 34.53 -16.24
N GLN A 337 33.65 33.84 -15.51
CA GLN A 337 33.26 32.72 -14.65
C GLN A 337 32.31 33.18 -13.54
N TRP A 338 32.56 34.33 -12.92
CA TRP A 338 31.67 34.90 -11.89
C TRP A 338 30.27 35.19 -12.45
N LEU A 339 30.19 35.83 -13.63
CA LEU A 339 28.93 36.08 -14.33
C LEU A 339 28.16 34.79 -14.65
N GLN A 340 28.85 33.75 -15.10
CA GLN A 340 28.24 32.44 -15.36
C GLN A 340 27.67 31.82 -14.07
N ARG A 341 28.43 31.84 -12.98
CA ARG A 341 27.98 31.32 -11.68
C ARG A 341 26.78 32.10 -11.14
N LEU A 342 26.75 33.41 -11.33
CA LEU A 342 25.63 34.26 -10.93
C LEU A 342 24.35 33.91 -11.74
N SER A 343 24.49 33.71 -13.04
CA SER A 343 23.39 33.24 -13.91
C SER A 343 22.87 31.86 -13.48
N ASP A 344 23.76 30.92 -13.18
CA ASP A 344 23.38 29.59 -12.71
C ASP A 344 22.65 29.64 -11.36
N ALA A 345 23.13 30.47 -10.43
CA ALA A 345 22.48 30.69 -9.14
C ALA A 345 21.07 31.27 -9.32
N ALA A 346 20.89 32.26 -10.20
CA ALA A 346 19.58 32.81 -10.51
C ALA A 346 18.62 31.77 -11.13
N ARG A 347 19.14 30.90 -12.02
CA ARG A 347 18.36 29.80 -12.61
C ARG A 347 17.92 28.78 -11.55
N LEU A 348 18.82 28.37 -10.66
CA LEU A 348 18.52 27.46 -9.57
C LEU A 348 17.48 28.05 -8.61
N TYR A 349 17.61 29.34 -8.27
CA TYR A 349 16.64 30.04 -7.44
C TYR A 349 15.23 30.04 -8.05
N TRP A 350 15.13 30.31 -9.36
CA TRP A 350 13.85 30.23 -10.07
C TRP A 350 13.26 28.82 -10.06
N GLN A 351 14.09 27.78 -10.22
CA GLN A 351 13.63 26.39 -10.15
C GLN A 351 13.09 26.03 -8.76
N VAL A 352 13.76 26.47 -7.68
CA VAL A 352 13.27 26.28 -6.30
C VAL A 352 11.92 26.95 -6.11
N GLN A 353 11.78 28.21 -6.52
CA GLN A 353 10.50 28.94 -6.44
C GLN A 353 9.37 28.24 -7.21
N LYS A 354 9.66 27.73 -8.41
CA LYS A 354 8.69 26.98 -9.21
C LYS A 354 8.28 25.68 -8.50
N LEU A 355 9.25 24.95 -7.93
CA LEU A 355 8.98 23.72 -7.20
C LEU A 355 8.16 23.98 -5.93
N GLU A 356 8.44 25.04 -5.19
CA GLU A 356 7.66 25.44 -4.01
C GLU A 356 6.20 25.73 -4.36
N LEU A 357 5.95 26.45 -5.46
CA LEU A 357 4.60 26.70 -5.98
C LEU A 357 3.87 25.38 -6.30
N THR A 358 4.50 24.52 -7.11
CA THR A 358 3.89 23.23 -7.49
C THR A 358 3.65 22.30 -6.29
N SER A 359 4.58 22.29 -5.32
CA SER A 359 4.45 21.54 -4.07
C SER A 359 3.27 22.07 -3.23
N GLY A 360 3.11 23.40 -3.18
CA GLY A 360 1.98 24.04 -2.53
C GLY A 360 0.63 23.70 -3.16
N GLU A 361 0.56 23.65 -4.50
CA GLU A 361 -0.63 23.24 -5.26
C GLU A 361 -0.97 21.77 -5.00
N LEU A 362 0.00 20.86 -5.14
CA LEU A 362 -0.16 19.43 -4.86
C LEU A 362 -0.60 19.18 -3.40
N ALA A 363 -0.07 19.94 -2.45
CA ALA A 363 -0.47 19.85 -1.05
C ALA A 363 -1.92 20.29 -0.81
N ARG A 364 -2.44 21.26 -1.58
CA ARG A 364 -3.86 21.66 -1.52
C ARG A 364 -4.75 20.59 -2.12
N GLU A 365 -4.41 20.09 -3.31
CA GLU A 365 -5.16 19.05 -4.01
C GLU A 365 -5.24 17.76 -3.17
N ARG A 366 -4.13 17.38 -2.52
CA ARG A 366 -4.12 16.26 -1.58
C ARG A 366 -5.09 16.46 -0.41
N ARG A 367 -5.16 17.65 0.19
CA ARG A 367 -6.09 17.92 1.29
C ARG A 367 -7.54 17.83 0.83
N GLU A 368 -7.85 18.35 -0.35
CA GLU A 368 -9.20 18.26 -0.93
C GLU A 368 -9.61 16.80 -1.17
N LEU A 369 -8.72 15.99 -1.75
CA LEU A 369 -8.95 14.55 -1.95
C LEU A 369 -9.12 13.80 -0.62
N GLU A 370 -8.33 14.12 0.41
CA GLU A 370 -8.48 13.53 1.74
C GLU A 370 -9.82 13.89 2.40
N GLU A 371 -10.29 15.13 2.24
CA GLU A 371 -11.62 15.54 2.71
C GLU A 371 -12.74 14.82 1.95
N GLN A 372 -12.65 14.72 0.62
CA GLN A 372 -13.61 13.98 -0.20
C GLN A 372 -13.66 12.52 0.20
N ARG A 373 -12.50 11.87 0.38
CA ARG A 373 -12.40 10.48 0.84
C ARG A 373 -13.03 10.30 2.22
N ARG A 374 -12.82 11.25 3.16
CA ARG A 374 -13.47 11.21 4.49
C ARG A 374 -14.99 11.35 4.40
N ARG A 375 -15.50 12.21 3.51
CA ARG A 375 -16.96 12.36 3.28
C ARG A 375 -17.56 11.06 2.72
N LEU A 376 -16.97 10.52 1.66
CA LEU A 376 -17.41 9.27 1.04
C LEU A 376 -17.34 8.08 2.02
N ALA A 377 -16.30 8.00 2.85
CA ALA A 377 -16.20 6.95 3.87
C ALA A 377 -17.35 7.03 4.89
N LYS A 378 -17.74 8.23 5.33
CA LYS A 378 -18.89 8.43 6.24
C LYS A 378 -20.21 8.06 5.56
N GLU A 379 -20.38 8.37 4.29
CA GLU A 379 -21.57 7.99 3.52
C GLU A 379 -21.67 6.47 3.31
N MET A 380 -20.56 5.81 2.99
CA MET A 380 -20.47 4.36 2.94
C MET A 380 -20.81 3.70 4.28
N GLU A 381 -20.35 4.28 5.39
CA GLU A 381 -20.67 3.72 6.71
C GLU A 381 -22.16 3.89 7.06
N LYS A 382 -22.77 5.03 6.71
CA LYS A 382 -24.22 5.26 6.87
C LYS A 382 -25.04 4.27 6.05
N THR A 383 -24.70 4.08 4.78
CA THR A 383 -25.39 3.14 3.89
C THR A 383 -25.22 1.70 4.35
N ARG A 384 -24.02 1.28 4.77
CA ARG A 384 -23.81 -0.06 5.38
C ARG A 384 -24.65 -0.27 6.65
N ARG A 385 -24.76 0.73 7.52
CA ARG A 385 -25.62 0.65 8.72
C ARG A 385 -27.10 0.55 8.34
N ALA A 386 -27.55 1.27 7.31
CA ALA A 386 -28.91 1.18 6.81
C ALA A 386 -29.18 -0.21 6.20
N LEU A 387 -28.26 -0.75 5.41
CA LEU A 387 -28.34 -2.08 4.83
C LEU A 387 -28.47 -3.16 5.92
N ARG A 388 -27.59 -3.14 6.93
CA ARG A 388 -27.67 -4.09 8.06
C ARG A 388 -29.00 -4.05 8.80
N LYS A 389 -29.61 -2.87 8.96
CA LYS A 389 -30.94 -2.74 9.57
C LYS A 389 -32.03 -3.34 8.69
N LEU A 390 -31.93 -3.19 7.37
CA LEU A 390 -32.85 -3.80 6.42
C LEU A 390 -32.69 -5.32 6.40
N GLU A 391 -31.46 -5.84 6.39
CA GLU A 391 -31.17 -7.27 6.48
C GLU A 391 -31.73 -7.88 7.76
N GLN A 392 -31.55 -7.22 8.92
CA GLN A 392 -32.14 -7.68 10.18
C GLN A 392 -33.66 -7.70 10.16
N ARG A 393 -34.29 -6.68 9.54
CA ARG A 393 -35.76 -6.66 9.38
C ARG A 393 -36.24 -7.76 8.46
N LEU A 394 -35.53 -7.99 7.36
CA LEU A 394 -35.84 -9.08 6.41
C LEU A 394 -35.74 -10.43 7.12
N GLN A 395 -34.65 -10.70 7.82
CA GLN A 395 -34.47 -11.94 8.57
C GLN A 395 -35.54 -12.12 9.66
N GLN A 396 -35.95 -11.04 10.33
CA GLN A 396 -37.04 -11.10 11.31
C GLN A 396 -38.37 -11.45 10.64
N GLN A 397 -38.69 -10.83 9.50
CA GLN A 397 -39.89 -11.13 8.72
C GLN A 397 -39.88 -12.55 8.15
N GLU A 398 -38.73 -13.05 7.69
CA GLU A 398 -38.57 -14.44 7.23
C GLU A 398 -38.80 -15.43 8.38
N MET A 399 -38.22 -15.20 9.56
CA MET A 399 -38.47 -16.04 10.73
C MET A 399 -39.94 -16.00 11.19
N GLU A 400 -40.59 -14.84 11.11
CA GLU A 400 -42.02 -14.70 11.41
C GLU A 400 -42.85 -15.47 10.37
N ALA A 401 -42.55 -15.35 9.07
CA ALA A 401 -43.20 -16.09 8.01
C ALA A 401 -43.04 -17.62 8.18
N GLU A 402 -41.82 -18.11 8.45
CA GLU A 402 -41.57 -19.54 8.72
C GLU A 402 -42.26 -20.04 9.99
N ARG A 403 -42.47 -19.19 11.00
CA ARG A 403 -43.25 -19.54 12.19
C ARG A 403 -44.72 -19.69 11.82
N TRP A 404 -45.30 -18.72 11.12
CA TRP A 404 -46.69 -18.77 10.68
C TRP A 404 -46.94 -19.92 9.71
N GLU A 405 -46.00 -20.23 8.83
CA GLU A 405 -46.10 -21.37 7.91
C GLU A 405 -46.11 -22.70 8.68
N ARG A 406 -45.22 -22.89 9.66
CA ARG A 406 -45.25 -24.08 10.53
C ARG A 406 -46.51 -24.16 11.39
N GLU A 407 -46.98 -23.04 11.92
CA GLU A 407 -48.22 -23.00 12.70
C GLU A 407 -49.43 -23.34 11.83
N ARG A 408 -49.45 -22.87 10.57
CA ARG A 408 -50.43 -23.26 9.56
C ARG A 408 -50.35 -24.76 9.27
N GLU A 409 -49.17 -25.31 8.98
CA GLU A 409 -48.99 -26.74 8.72
C GLU A 409 -49.43 -27.61 9.90
N GLN A 410 -49.11 -27.21 11.13
CA GLN A 410 -49.57 -27.91 12.34
C GLN A 410 -51.09 -27.85 12.48
N LEU A 411 -51.70 -26.71 12.15
CA LEU A 411 -53.16 -26.57 12.19
C LEU A 411 -53.80 -27.44 11.11
N GLU A 412 -53.28 -27.42 9.88
CA GLU A 412 -53.73 -28.27 8.77
C GLU A 412 -53.63 -29.75 9.13
N GLN A 413 -52.49 -30.20 9.67
CA GLN A 413 -52.31 -31.59 10.14
C GLN A 413 -53.28 -31.95 11.25
N ARG A 414 -53.44 -31.09 12.26
CA ARG A 414 -54.35 -31.36 13.37
C ARG A 414 -55.79 -31.52 12.89
N TYR A 415 -56.25 -30.70 11.95
CA TYR A 415 -57.59 -30.83 11.42
C TYR A 415 -57.77 -32.06 10.51
N LEU A 416 -56.72 -32.46 9.80
CA LEU A 416 -56.72 -33.70 9.05
C LEU A 416 -56.78 -34.91 9.98
N ASP A 417 -56.01 -34.91 11.08
CA ASP A 417 -55.94 -36.04 12.01
C ASP A 417 -57.16 -36.13 12.94
N ASP A 418 -57.55 -35.02 13.58
CA ASP A 418 -58.64 -35.00 14.57
C ASP A 418 -60.03 -35.01 13.91
N PHE A 419 -60.17 -34.41 12.72
CA PHE A 419 -61.47 -34.18 12.08
C PHE A 419 -61.58 -34.76 10.66
N GLN A 420 -60.51 -35.34 10.09
CA GLN A 420 -60.46 -35.82 8.70
C GLN A 420 -60.77 -34.73 7.66
N ILE A 421 -60.50 -33.46 8.00
CA ILE A 421 -60.72 -32.31 7.12
C ILE A 421 -59.40 -31.87 6.49
N ASP A 422 -59.32 -31.92 5.16
CA ASP A 422 -58.17 -31.45 4.38
C ASP A 422 -58.32 -29.95 4.09
N LEU A 423 -57.81 -29.11 5.01
CA LEU A 423 -57.93 -27.64 4.92
C LEU A 423 -57.39 -27.03 3.61
N PRO A 424 -56.19 -27.39 3.11
CA PRO A 424 -55.66 -26.84 1.86
C PRO A 424 -56.59 -27.04 0.66
N LYS A 425 -57.23 -28.22 0.55
CA LYS A 425 -58.22 -28.47 -0.50
C LYS A 425 -59.49 -27.66 -0.31
N LEU A 426 -59.98 -27.57 0.93
CA LEU A 426 -61.19 -26.83 1.27
C LEU A 426 -61.09 -25.32 0.96
N VAL A 427 -59.94 -24.72 1.24
CA VAL A 427 -59.67 -23.30 0.95
C VAL A 427 -59.45 -23.06 -0.56
N GLY A 428 -58.80 -24.00 -1.26
CA GLY A 428 -58.58 -23.93 -2.71
C GLY A 428 -59.85 -24.07 -3.55
N GLU A 429 -60.89 -24.71 -3.02
CA GLU A 429 -62.20 -24.89 -3.66
C GLU A 429 -63.09 -23.64 -3.58
N GLY A 430 -62.63 -22.56 -2.94
CA GLY A 430 -63.33 -21.26 -2.96
C GLY A 430 -64.62 -21.27 -2.14
N MET A 431 -64.57 -21.83 -0.92
CA MET A 431 -65.63 -21.65 0.07
C MET A 431 -65.89 -20.15 0.30
N GLU A 432 -67.14 -19.72 0.22
CA GLU A 432 -67.53 -18.37 0.64
C GLU A 432 -67.22 -18.21 2.13
N GLN A 433 -66.39 -17.23 2.48
CA GLN A 433 -66.15 -16.88 3.87
C GLN A 433 -67.44 -16.26 4.41
N GLU A 434 -68.26 -17.06 5.11
CA GLU A 434 -69.24 -16.49 6.02
C GLU A 434 -68.46 -15.71 7.09
N GLU A 435 -68.70 -14.40 7.19
CA GLU A 435 -68.20 -13.54 8.27
C GLU A 435 -68.91 -13.92 9.58
N SER A 436 -68.67 -15.13 10.09
CA SER A 436 -69.09 -15.50 11.43
C SER A 436 -68.09 -14.93 12.43
N GLU A 437 -68.58 -14.20 13.43
CA GLU A 437 -67.75 -13.73 14.53
C GLU A 437 -67.16 -14.95 15.25
N ARG A 438 -65.83 -15.05 15.25
CA ARG A 438 -65.09 -16.20 15.82
C ARG A 438 -65.55 -16.55 17.25
N GLU A 439 -65.96 -15.54 18.02
CA GLU A 439 -66.47 -15.70 19.38
C GLU A 439 -67.83 -16.41 19.47
N GLU A 440 -68.68 -16.29 18.44
CA GLU A 440 -69.96 -17.01 18.38
C GLU A 440 -69.75 -18.49 18.04
N VAL A 441 -68.87 -18.78 17.08
CA VAL A 441 -68.49 -20.15 16.72
C VAL A 441 -67.82 -20.88 17.89
N GLU A 442 -66.92 -20.20 18.63
CA GLU A 442 -66.29 -20.79 19.81
C GLU A 442 -67.31 -21.06 20.94
N ARG A 443 -68.32 -20.20 21.12
CA ARG A 443 -69.43 -20.44 22.06
C ARG A 443 -70.26 -21.64 21.63
N GLU A 444 -70.59 -21.75 20.34
CA GLU A 444 -71.34 -22.88 19.82
C GLU A 444 -70.57 -24.20 19.96
N ILE A 445 -69.26 -24.22 19.66
CA ILE A 445 -68.40 -25.38 19.88
C ILE A 445 -68.40 -25.81 21.36
N ALA A 446 -68.31 -24.84 22.29
CA ALA A 446 -68.35 -25.13 23.71
C ALA A 446 -69.70 -25.72 24.15
N GLU A 447 -70.82 -25.18 23.66
CA GLU A 447 -72.16 -25.72 23.91
C GLU A 447 -72.34 -27.13 23.34
N LEU A 448 -71.89 -27.37 22.10
CA LEU A 448 -71.96 -28.68 21.45
C LEU A 448 -71.10 -29.71 22.18
N ARG A 449 -69.88 -29.34 22.59
CA ARG A 449 -69.02 -30.20 23.42
C ARG A 449 -69.67 -30.51 24.77
N HIS A 450 -70.32 -29.52 25.38
CA HIS A 450 -71.07 -29.74 26.61
C HIS A 450 -72.25 -30.68 26.38
N LYS A 451 -73.03 -30.50 25.32
CA LYS A 451 -74.14 -31.40 24.94
C LYS A 451 -73.64 -32.83 24.71
N ILE A 452 -72.53 -33.02 23.98
CA ILE A 452 -71.90 -34.32 23.74
C ILE A 452 -71.47 -34.97 25.07
N ALA A 453 -70.82 -34.21 25.95
CA ALA A 453 -70.42 -34.73 27.27
C ALA A 453 -71.65 -35.07 28.15
N THR A 454 -72.75 -34.33 28.01
CA THR A 454 -73.99 -34.54 28.80
C THR A 454 -74.78 -35.76 28.30
N MET A 455 -74.65 -36.16 27.04
CA MET A 455 -75.28 -37.38 26.52
C MET A 455 -74.73 -38.66 27.17
N GLY A 456 -73.56 -38.58 27.82
CA GLY A 456 -72.93 -39.73 28.48
C GLY A 456 -72.54 -40.84 27.48
N ALA A 457 -72.09 -41.99 28.00
CA ALA A 457 -71.84 -43.14 27.14
C ALA A 457 -73.18 -43.65 26.59
N VAL A 458 -73.42 -43.42 25.30
CA VAL A 458 -74.56 -43.99 24.58
C VAL A 458 -74.37 -45.51 24.58
N ASN A 459 -75.19 -46.23 25.33
CA ASN A 459 -75.10 -47.68 25.44
C ASN A 459 -75.66 -48.33 24.17
N MET A 460 -74.78 -48.64 23.22
CA MET A 460 -75.14 -49.30 21.97
C MET A 460 -75.62 -50.75 22.18
N GLU A 461 -75.31 -51.37 23.33
CA GLU A 461 -75.77 -52.73 23.69
C GLU A 461 -77.25 -52.74 24.14
N ALA A 462 -77.85 -51.57 24.42
CA ALA A 462 -79.25 -51.46 24.84
C ALA A 462 -80.24 -51.85 23.72
N LEU A 463 -79.84 -51.73 22.44
CA LEU A 463 -80.67 -52.16 21.31
C LEU A 463 -80.72 -53.69 21.22
N GLU A 464 -79.58 -54.35 21.43
CA GLU A 464 -79.47 -55.82 21.45
C GLU A 464 -80.18 -56.42 22.67
N GLU A 465 -80.11 -55.78 23.85
CA GLU A 465 -80.85 -56.20 25.04
C GLU A 465 -82.37 -56.12 24.86
N LEU A 466 -82.88 -55.11 24.13
CA LEU A 466 -84.30 -54.96 23.85
C LEU A 466 -84.81 -56.12 22.97
N GLU A 467 -84.09 -56.44 21.89
CA GLU A 467 -84.42 -57.56 21.00
C GLU A 467 -84.47 -58.90 21.78
N GLY A 468 -83.49 -59.15 22.65
CA GLY A 468 -83.47 -60.35 23.51
C GLY A 468 -84.61 -60.40 24.54
N LEU A 469 -85.06 -59.25 25.06
CA LEU A 469 -86.19 -59.17 25.98
C LEU A 469 -87.53 -59.45 25.29
N GLU A 470 -87.72 -58.97 24.06
CA GLU A 470 -88.94 -59.20 23.28
C GLU A 470 -89.11 -60.68 22.91
N GLU A 471 -88.05 -61.37 22.49
CA GLU A 471 -88.09 -62.82 22.22
C GLU A 471 -88.50 -63.63 23.47
N ARG A 472 -87.95 -63.27 24.62
CA ARG A 472 -88.25 -63.94 25.89
C ARG A 472 -89.70 -63.72 26.33
N PHE A 473 -90.24 -62.53 26.11
CA PHE A 473 -91.64 -62.21 26.40
C PHE A 473 -92.60 -62.98 25.49
N ALA A 474 -92.28 -63.11 24.20
CA ALA A 474 -93.07 -63.88 23.23
C ALA A 474 -93.14 -65.36 23.61
N LEU A 475 -92.02 -65.96 24.02
CA LEU A 475 -91.95 -67.36 24.45
C LEU A 475 -92.82 -67.64 25.69
N LEU A 476 -92.69 -66.81 26.73
CA LEU A 476 -93.44 -66.95 27.99
C LEU A 476 -94.95 -66.73 27.80
N SER A 477 -95.33 -65.77 26.95
CA SER A 477 -96.75 -65.52 26.62
C SER A 477 -97.38 -66.69 25.86
N GLY A 478 -96.62 -67.37 24.99
CA GLY A 478 -97.06 -68.59 24.31
C GLY A 478 -97.34 -69.74 25.29
N GLN A 479 -96.41 -69.99 26.22
CA GLN A 479 -96.57 -71.05 27.23
C GLN A 479 -97.75 -70.80 28.18
N TYR A 480 -98.05 -69.53 28.51
CA TYR A 480 -99.20 -69.18 29.34
C TYR A 480 -100.53 -69.52 28.67
N ASN A 481 -100.68 -69.21 27.37
CA ASN A 481 -101.91 -69.50 26.64
C ASN A 481 -102.20 -71.00 26.51
N ASP A 482 -101.17 -71.82 26.31
CA ASP A 482 -101.30 -73.29 26.23
C ASP A 482 -101.82 -73.88 27.55
N MET A 483 -101.34 -73.39 28.70
CA MET A 483 -101.81 -73.80 30.03
C MET A 483 -103.29 -73.47 30.26
N VAL A 484 -103.76 -72.31 29.77
CA VAL A 484 -105.16 -71.89 29.90
C VAL A 484 -106.09 -72.77 29.04
N GLN A 485 -105.65 -73.18 27.85
CA GLN A 485 -106.41 -74.11 26.99
C GLN A 485 -106.46 -75.53 27.57
N ALA A 486 -105.38 -75.99 28.19
CA ALA A 486 -105.34 -77.29 28.88
C ALA A 486 -106.34 -77.34 30.04
N LYS A 487 -106.44 -76.27 30.85
CA LYS A 487 -107.37 -76.16 31.98
C LYS A 487 -108.84 -76.25 31.53
N THR A 488 -109.23 -75.47 30.52
CA THR A 488 -110.61 -75.44 30.01
C THR A 488 -111.03 -76.77 29.38
N THR A 489 -110.07 -77.52 28.80
CA THR A 489 -110.34 -78.85 28.26
C THR A 489 -110.63 -79.88 29.35
N LEU A 490 -109.94 -79.83 30.50
CA LEU A 490 -110.15 -80.71 31.65
C LEU A 490 -111.52 -80.48 32.33
N GLU A 491 -111.93 -79.22 32.52
CA GLU A 491 -113.22 -78.88 33.14
C GLU A 491 -114.41 -79.42 32.34
N ARG A 492 -114.31 -79.41 31.00
CA ARG A 492 -115.33 -79.93 30.10
C ARG A 492 -115.46 -81.47 30.14
N ILE A 493 -114.36 -82.18 30.42
CA ILE A 493 -114.37 -83.64 30.59
C ILE A 493 -115.08 -84.03 31.90
N ILE A 494 -114.85 -83.28 32.98
CA ILE A 494 -115.48 -83.52 34.30
C ILE A 494 -117.00 -83.40 34.21
N HIS A 495 -117.52 -82.38 33.54
CA HIS A 495 -118.98 -82.21 33.38
C HIS A 495 -119.64 -83.36 32.60
N LYS A 496 -118.93 -83.94 31.62
CA LYS A 496 -119.46 -85.05 30.83
C LYS A 496 -119.59 -86.34 31.64
N ILE A 497 -118.63 -86.60 32.54
CA ILE A 497 -118.64 -87.77 33.43
C ILE A 497 -119.80 -87.68 34.44
N ASN A 498 -120.03 -86.52 35.05
CA ASN A 498 -121.11 -86.36 36.03
C ASN A 498 -122.52 -86.55 35.41
N ALA A 499 -122.71 -86.19 34.15
CA ALA A 499 -123.98 -86.38 33.45
C ALA A 499 -124.30 -87.87 33.19
N ASP A 500 -123.29 -88.65 32.78
CA ASP A 500 -123.47 -90.08 32.51
C ASP A 500 -123.72 -90.88 33.81
N SER A 501 -123.08 -90.51 34.92
CA SER A 501 -123.28 -91.17 36.22
C SER A 501 -124.70 -90.95 36.80
N ARG A 502 -125.29 -89.76 36.63
CA ARG A 502 -126.67 -89.48 37.08
C ARG A 502 -127.72 -90.32 36.32
N ARG A 503 -127.51 -90.53 35.02
CA ARG A 503 -128.44 -91.31 34.19
C ARG A 503 -128.49 -92.78 34.60
N LEU A 504 -127.32 -93.38 34.85
CA LEU A 504 -127.22 -94.80 35.23
C LEU A 504 -127.87 -95.11 36.59
N PHE A 505 -127.82 -94.17 37.54
CA PHE A 505 -128.42 -94.31 38.86
C PHE A 505 -129.96 -94.28 38.82
N SER A 506 -130.56 -93.39 38.01
CA SER A 506 -132.02 -93.34 37.86
C SER A 506 -132.59 -94.60 37.21
N GLU A 507 -131.94 -95.13 36.17
CA GLU A 507 -132.40 -96.35 35.46
C GLU A 507 -132.37 -97.59 36.39
N THR A 508 -131.38 -97.69 37.27
CA THR A 508 -131.26 -98.82 38.22
C THR A 508 -132.28 -98.76 39.36
N LEU A 509 -132.58 -97.57 39.89
CA LEU A 509 -133.54 -97.40 40.98
C LEU A 509 -134.99 -97.72 40.56
N GLU A 510 -135.40 -97.34 39.34
CA GLU A 510 -136.72 -97.73 38.80
C GLU A 510 -136.86 -99.25 38.66
N THR A 511 -135.78 -99.92 38.24
CA THR A 511 -135.76 -101.38 38.10
C THR A 511 -135.96 -102.07 39.46
N ILE A 512 -135.29 -101.57 40.52
CA ILE A 512 -135.44 -102.07 41.90
C ILE A 512 -136.86 -101.80 42.43
N ARG A 513 -137.38 -100.60 42.22
CA ARG A 513 -138.73 -100.19 42.65
C ARG A 513 -139.81 -101.13 42.09
N SER A 514 -139.73 -101.49 40.81
CA SER A 514 -140.71 -102.41 40.19
C SER A 514 -140.68 -103.83 40.81
N ASN A 515 -139.48 -104.36 41.07
CA ASN A 515 -139.32 -105.69 41.68
C ASN A 515 -139.77 -105.71 43.14
N PHE A 516 -139.55 -104.61 43.88
CA PHE A 516 -139.99 -104.47 45.27
C PHE A 516 -141.52 -104.48 45.38
N GLN A 517 -142.23 -103.74 44.51
CA GLN A 517 -143.70 -103.77 44.46
C GLN A 517 -144.26 -105.16 44.14
N ALA A 518 -143.62 -105.89 43.22
CA ALA A 518 -144.03 -107.24 42.85
C ALA A 518 -143.82 -108.28 43.97
N LEU A 519 -142.69 -108.21 44.67
CA LEU A 519 -142.37 -109.10 45.80
C LEU A 519 -143.26 -108.85 47.02
N TYR A 520 -143.49 -107.57 47.37
CA TYR A 520 -144.31 -107.22 48.53
C TYR A 520 -145.75 -107.75 48.40
N ARG A 521 -146.32 -107.67 47.20
CA ARG A 521 -147.67 -108.17 46.89
C ARG A 521 -147.80 -109.69 47.04
N LYS A 522 -146.72 -110.45 46.86
CA LYS A 522 -146.71 -111.92 46.90
C LYS A 522 -146.53 -112.48 48.32
N SER A 523 -145.92 -111.72 49.23
CA SER A 523 -145.60 -112.19 50.60
C SER A 523 -146.63 -111.80 51.67
N PHE A 524 -147.47 -110.78 51.42
CA PHE A 524 -148.32 -110.17 52.46
C PHE A 524 -149.80 -110.09 52.11
N GLY A 525 -150.39 -111.16 51.54
CA GLY A 525 -151.85 -111.42 51.58
C GLY A 525 -152.81 -110.30 51.10
N GLY A 526 -152.31 -109.26 50.41
CA GLY A 526 -153.08 -108.08 50.00
C GLY A 526 -152.68 -106.79 50.76
N GLY A 527 -151.89 -105.92 50.11
CA GLY A 527 -151.47 -104.57 50.56
C GLY A 527 -150.65 -103.83 49.48
N HIS A 528 -150.33 -102.53 49.68
CA HIS A 528 -149.53 -101.69 48.78
C HIS A 528 -148.33 -101.07 49.54
N ALA A 529 -147.12 -101.13 48.95
CA ALA A 529 -145.92 -100.45 49.43
C ALA A 529 -145.08 -99.98 48.23
N ASP A 530 -144.49 -98.79 48.30
CA ASP A 530 -143.69 -98.17 47.23
C ASP A 530 -142.37 -97.61 47.77
N LEU A 531 -141.36 -97.50 46.90
CA LEU A 531 -140.06 -96.88 47.17
C LEU A 531 -140.02 -95.50 46.50
N VAL A 532 -139.85 -94.45 47.31
CA VAL A 532 -139.79 -93.05 46.84
C VAL A 532 -138.49 -92.43 47.34
N LEU A 533 -137.77 -91.74 46.44
CA LEU A 533 -136.58 -90.96 46.80
C LEU A 533 -136.99 -89.68 47.53
N GLU A 534 -136.22 -89.30 48.54
CA GLU A 534 -136.42 -88.10 49.36
C GLU A 534 -136.09 -86.83 48.54
N GLU A 535 -136.97 -85.82 48.56
CA GLU A 535 -136.75 -84.57 47.81
C GLU A 535 -135.58 -83.77 48.44
N GLY A 536 -134.50 -83.57 47.68
CA GLY A 536 -133.43 -82.61 48.01
C GLY A 536 -132.01 -83.16 48.21
N VAL A 537 -131.75 -84.44 47.94
CA VAL A 537 -130.40 -85.05 48.02
C VAL A 537 -129.82 -85.30 46.62
N ASP A 538 -128.56 -84.92 46.38
CA ASP A 538 -127.88 -85.14 45.09
C ASP A 538 -127.62 -86.64 44.87
N ILE A 539 -127.89 -87.10 43.66
CA ILE A 539 -128.02 -88.52 43.31
C ILE A 539 -126.63 -89.21 43.24
N LEU A 540 -125.54 -88.45 43.40
CA LEU A 540 -124.14 -88.90 43.38
C LEU A 540 -123.37 -88.63 44.68
N GLU A 541 -124.00 -88.04 45.70
CA GLU A 541 -123.39 -87.83 47.03
C GLU A 541 -123.97 -88.76 48.11
#